data_AF-A0A4Q7IK23-F1
#
_entry.id   AF-A0A4Q7IK23-F1
#
_cell.length_a   1.000
_cell.length_b   1.000
_cell.length_c   1.000
_cell.angle_alpha   90.00
_cell.angle_beta   90.00
_cell.angle_gamma   90.00
#
_symmetry.space_group_name_H-M   'P 1'
#
loop_
_entity.id
_entity.type
_entity.pdbx_description
1 polymer ?
#
loop_
_entity_poly.entity_id
_entity_poly.type
_entity_poly.pdbx_seq_one_letter_code
_entity_poly.pdbx_strand_id
1 'polypeptide(L)'
;MRILLILLLLLIIIPLPFQSAKGASASFKASIKGWRPEVQSKIQVLGEFSSCRVVNALKFDNFNSACFLKKESKGWQLESFASQCEVECIKVSNINTITNTVRFNQINP
;
A
#
# COMPACT_ATOMS: atom_id res chain seq x y z
N MET A 1 -20.33 -28.86 38.33
CA MET A 1 -20.34 -28.78 36.85
C MET A 1 -20.24 -27.37 36.27
N ARG A 2 -20.86 -26.32 36.86
CA ARG A 2 -20.81 -24.95 36.27
C ARG A 2 -19.42 -24.30 36.26
N ILE A 3 -18.61 -24.54 37.30
CA ILE A 3 -17.26 -23.94 37.43
C ILE A 3 -16.28 -24.46 36.37
N LEU A 4 -16.38 -25.75 36.01
CA LEU A 4 -15.55 -26.35 34.98
C LEU A 4 -15.82 -25.72 33.59
N LEU A 5 -17.09 -25.41 33.30
CA LEU A 5 -17.49 -24.76 32.05
C LEU A 5 -16.92 -23.34 31.93
N ILE A 6 -16.86 -22.60 33.04
CA ILE A 6 -16.36 -21.22 33.07
C ILE A 6 -14.83 -21.19 32.86
N LEU A 7 -14.11 -22.16 33.44
CA LEU A 7 -12.66 -22.34 33.21
C LEU A 7 -12.33 -22.71 31.76
N LEU A 8 -13.17 -23.55 31.14
CA LEU A 8 -13.05 -23.89 29.72
C LEU A 8 -13.31 -22.69 28.79
N LEU A 9 -14.24 -21.80 29.14
CA LEU A 9 -14.52 -20.57 28.38
C LEU A 9 -13.38 -19.55 28.44
N LEU A 10 -12.67 -19.46 29.57
CA LEU A 10 -11.51 -18.56 29.74
C LEU A 10 -10.30 -19.00 28.90
N LEU A 11 -10.15 -20.30 28.61
CA LEU A 11 -9.07 -20.84 27.78
C LEU A 11 -9.23 -20.54 26.27
N ILE A 12 -10.40 -20.07 25.82
CA ILE A 12 -10.68 -19.77 24.41
C ILE A 12 -10.24 -18.35 24.03
N ILE A 13 -9.83 -17.52 24.99
CA ILE A 13 -9.26 -16.19 24.74
C ILE A 13 -7.79 -16.36 24.32
N ILE A 14 -7.57 -17.03 23.19
CA ILE A 14 -6.28 -17.03 22.52
C ILE A 14 -6.15 -15.64 21.89
N PRO A 15 -5.14 -14.83 22.25
CA PRO A 15 -4.85 -13.63 21.49
C PRO A 15 -4.45 -14.08 20.09
N LEU A 16 -5.34 -13.89 19.12
CA LEU A 16 -5.01 -14.02 17.71
C LEU A 16 -3.79 -13.12 17.48
N PRO A 17 -2.64 -13.66 17.06
CA PRO A 17 -1.53 -12.81 16.70
C PRO A 17 -2.02 -11.96 15.53
N PHE A 18 -2.17 -10.66 15.76
CA PHE A 18 -2.30 -9.68 14.69
C PHE A 18 -1.00 -9.75 13.89
N GLN A 19 -0.93 -10.68 12.94
CA GLN A 19 0.07 -10.66 11.90
C GLN A 19 -0.26 -9.44 11.05
N SER A 20 0.39 -8.31 11.40
CA SER A 20 0.48 -7.17 10.51
C SER A 20 0.88 -7.70 9.14
N ALA A 21 0.04 -7.42 8.13
CA ALA A 21 0.27 -7.90 6.77
C ALA A 21 1.70 -7.51 6.37
N LYS A 22 2.56 -8.50 6.13
CA LYS A 22 3.94 -8.33 5.63
C LYS A 22 3.85 -7.53 4.33
N GLY A 23 4.07 -6.21 4.44
CA GLY A 23 3.90 -5.26 3.34
C GLY A 23 3.33 -3.90 3.74
N ALA A 24 2.70 -3.76 4.91
CA ALA A 24 2.06 -2.50 5.32
C ALA A 24 3.06 -1.39 5.72
N SER A 25 4.32 -1.72 5.99
CA SER A 25 5.39 -0.74 6.25
C SER A 25 6.58 -1.03 5.35
N ALA A 26 6.45 -0.71 4.06
CA ALA A 26 7.62 -0.53 3.22
C ALA A 26 8.33 0.76 3.68
N SER A 27 9.56 0.64 4.18
CA SER A 27 10.39 1.80 4.53
C SER A 27 10.82 2.52 3.25
N PHE A 28 9.97 3.39 2.70
CA PHE A 28 10.31 4.23 1.56
C PHE A 28 10.89 5.57 2.05
N LYS A 29 11.90 6.07 1.31
CA LYS A 29 12.52 7.38 1.58
C LYS A 29 11.51 8.46 1.22
N ALA A 30 10.90 9.08 2.21
CA ALA A 30 9.95 10.17 2.01
C ALA A 30 10.63 11.53 2.17
N SER A 31 10.61 12.37 1.14
CA SER A 31 11.06 13.77 1.23
C SER A 31 9.87 14.68 1.51
N ILE A 32 10.07 15.79 2.23
CA ILE A 32 9.03 16.77 2.55
C ILE A 32 9.22 18.00 1.64
N LYS A 33 8.20 18.37 0.87
CA LYS A 33 8.09 19.71 0.26
C LYS A 33 6.92 20.42 0.95
N GLY A 34 7.11 21.67 1.37
CA GLY A 34 6.18 22.43 2.22
C GLY A 34 4.71 22.40 1.77
N TRP A 35 3.82 22.72 2.71
CA TRP A 35 2.37 22.62 2.58
C TRP A 35 1.84 23.24 1.28
N ARG A 36 1.09 22.44 0.51
CA ARG A 36 0.39 22.89 -0.69
C ARG A 36 -1.11 23.01 -0.35
N PRO A 37 -1.78 24.15 -0.61
CA PRO A 37 -3.19 24.35 -0.25
C PRO A 37 -4.18 23.48 -1.04
N GLU A 38 -3.81 23.03 -2.24
CA GLU A 38 -4.70 22.35 -3.21
C GLU A 38 -4.77 20.82 -3.03
N VAL A 39 -4.35 20.33 -1.88
CA VAL A 39 -3.96 18.94 -1.73
C VAL A 39 -5.18 18.06 -1.46
N GLN A 40 -5.83 17.67 -2.55
CA GLN A 40 -6.94 16.73 -2.58
C GLN A 40 -6.45 15.29 -2.79
N SER A 41 -7.26 14.32 -2.40
CA SER A 41 -7.02 12.91 -2.75
C SER A 41 -7.06 12.74 -4.27
N LYS A 42 -5.99 12.18 -4.85
CA LYS A 42 -5.93 11.85 -6.27
C LYS A 42 -5.99 10.34 -6.45
N ILE A 43 -6.88 9.88 -7.32
CA ILE A 43 -6.98 8.49 -7.75
C ILE A 43 -6.41 8.36 -9.17
N GLN A 44 -5.54 7.37 -9.38
CA GLN A 44 -4.98 7.03 -10.68
C GLN A 44 -5.14 5.53 -10.94
N VAL A 45 -5.77 5.19 -12.07
CA VAL A 45 -5.85 3.82 -12.56
C VAL A 45 -4.52 3.47 -13.24
N LEU A 46 -3.85 2.42 -12.77
CA LEU A 46 -2.59 1.94 -13.33
C LEU A 46 -2.82 0.89 -14.42
N GLY A 47 -3.85 0.04 -14.24
CA GLY A 47 -4.23 -1.01 -15.19
C GLY A 47 -3.78 -2.41 -14.77
N GLU A 48 -3.74 -3.34 -15.73
CA GLU A 48 -3.47 -4.75 -15.45
C GLU A 48 -1.98 -5.06 -15.35
N PHE A 49 -1.55 -5.34 -14.12
CA PHE A 49 -0.20 -5.77 -13.78
C PHE A 49 -0.26 -6.95 -12.80
N SER A 50 0.79 -7.77 -12.80
CA SER A 50 0.91 -8.91 -11.89
C SER A 50 1.11 -8.42 -10.45
N SER A 51 1.95 -7.41 -10.26
CA SER A 51 2.18 -6.76 -8.98
C SER A 51 2.54 -5.29 -9.17
N CYS A 52 2.23 -4.47 -8.16
CA CYS A 52 2.66 -3.09 -8.08
C CYS A 52 3.13 -2.78 -6.65
N ARG A 53 4.09 -1.87 -6.52
CA ARG A 53 4.58 -1.38 -5.23
C ARG A 53 4.90 0.12 -5.29
N VAL A 54 4.65 0.82 -4.20
CA VAL A 54 5.15 2.20 -4.03
C VAL A 54 6.66 2.10 -3.79
N VAL A 55 7.45 2.82 -4.58
CA VAL A 55 8.93 2.80 -4.49
C VAL A 55 9.50 4.10 -3.95
N ASN A 56 8.79 5.22 -4.11
CA ASN A 56 9.18 6.52 -3.58
C ASN A 56 7.92 7.33 -3.27
N ALA A 57 8.02 8.27 -2.35
CA ALA A 57 6.94 9.21 -2.09
C ALA A 57 7.48 10.57 -1.65
N LEU A 58 6.80 11.62 -2.08
CA LEU A 58 7.01 12.98 -1.64
C LEU A 58 5.79 13.39 -0.81
N LYS A 59 6.04 13.74 0.46
CA LYS A 59 5.01 14.21 1.39
C LYS A 59 4.85 15.72 1.24
N PHE A 60 3.60 16.18 1.13
CA PHE A 60 3.24 17.59 1.21
C PHE A 60 2.73 17.99 2.59
N ASP A 61 2.28 17.02 3.38
CA ASP A 61 1.86 17.20 4.77
C ASP A 61 2.51 16.16 5.69
N ASN A 62 3.01 16.56 6.85
CA ASN A 62 3.76 15.65 7.72
C ASN A 62 2.90 14.55 8.36
N PHE A 63 1.63 14.83 8.62
CA PHE A 63 0.76 13.97 9.41
C PHE A 63 -0.27 13.24 8.55
N ASN A 64 -0.67 13.85 7.45
CA ASN A 64 -1.80 13.43 6.64
C ASN A 64 -1.38 12.85 5.27
N SER A 65 -0.07 12.76 4.96
CA SER A 65 0.37 12.15 3.70
C SER A 65 0.21 10.64 3.67
N ALA A 66 -0.44 10.10 2.64
CA ALA A 66 -0.60 8.66 2.43
C ALA A 66 -0.62 8.26 0.94
N CYS A 67 -0.07 7.06 0.67
CA CYS A 67 -0.11 6.38 -0.63
C CYS A 67 -0.76 5.01 -0.44
N PHE A 68 -1.86 4.73 -1.14
CA PHE A 68 -2.56 3.45 -1.09
C PHE A 68 -2.57 2.79 -2.45
N LEU A 69 -2.09 1.55 -2.53
CA LEU A 69 -2.26 0.69 -3.70
C LEU A 69 -3.39 -0.29 -3.45
N LYS A 70 -4.35 -0.34 -4.37
CA LYS A 70 -5.49 -1.25 -4.34
C LYS A 70 -5.48 -2.10 -5.60
N LYS A 71 -5.73 -3.40 -5.43
CA LYS A 71 -5.97 -4.32 -6.55
C LYS A 71 -7.48 -4.48 -6.71
N GLU A 72 -8.02 -3.85 -7.74
CA GLU A 72 -9.43 -3.91 -8.11
C GLU A 72 -9.66 -4.93 -9.24
N SER A 73 -10.93 -5.24 -9.52
CA SER A 73 -11.33 -6.12 -10.62
C SER A 73 -10.82 -5.67 -11.99
N LYS A 74 -10.67 -4.36 -12.20
CA LYS A 74 -10.19 -3.73 -13.44
C LYS A 74 -8.67 -3.49 -13.47
N GLY A 75 -7.94 -3.93 -12.45
CA GLY A 75 -6.49 -3.74 -12.36
C GLY A 75 -6.04 -3.02 -11.09
N TRP A 76 -4.81 -2.52 -11.10
CA TRP A 76 -4.24 -1.78 -9.98
C TRP A 76 -4.66 -0.31 -10.02
N GLN A 77 -4.90 0.25 -8.84
CA GLN A 77 -5.21 1.66 -8.61
C GLN A 77 -4.27 2.21 -7.54
N LEU A 78 -3.78 3.43 -7.78
CA LEU A 78 -3.06 4.24 -6.80
C LEU A 78 -3.97 5.35 -6.30
N GLU A 79 -4.05 5.49 -4.99
CA GLU A 79 -4.69 6.62 -4.32
C GLU A 79 -3.64 7.36 -3.50
N SER A 80 -3.50 8.65 -3.76
CA SER A 80 -2.53 9.52 -3.10
C SER A 80 -3.26 10.63 -2.38
N PHE A 81 -3.03 10.75 -1.07
CA PHE A 81 -3.52 11.84 -0.25
C PHE A 81 -2.32 12.59 0.32
N ALA A 82 -2.34 13.91 0.21
CA ALA A 82 -1.24 14.77 0.59
C ALA A 82 0.18 14.37 0.20
N SER A 83 0.29 13.62 -0.89
CA SER A 83 1.56 13.08 -1.35
C SER A 83 1.58 12.88 -2.85
N GLN A 84 2.78 12.85 -3.41
CA GLN A 84 3.05 12.29 -4.72
C GLN A 84 3.74 10.94 -4.51
N CYS A 85 3.24 9.88 -5.14
CA CYS A 85 3.76 8.52 -4.96
C CYS A 85 4.28 7.97 -6.28
N GLU A 86 5.54 7.57 -6.31
CA GLU A 86 6.13 6.82 -7.42
C GLU A 86 5.81 5.35 -7.23
N VAL A 87 5.28 4.72 -8.28
CA VAL A 87 4.87 3.32 -8.26
C VAL A 87 5.59 2.56 -9.35
N GLU A 88 6.06 1.37 -9.00
CA GLU A 88 6.66 0.42 -9.92
C GLU A 88 5.74 -0.80 -10.05
N CYS A 89 5.36 -1.14 -11.28
CA CYS A 89 4.49 -2.26 -11.61
C CYS A 89 5.19 -3.25 -12.54
N ILE A 90 4.92 -4.54 -12.32
CA ILE A 90 5.50 -5.64 -13.11
C ILE A 90 4.42 -6.19 -14.05
N LYS A 91 4.76 -6.30 -15.33
CA LYS A 91 3.97 -7.00 -16.33
C LYS A 91 4.66 -8.31 -16.66
N VAL A 92 3.97 -9.43 -16.47
CA VAL A 92 4.43 -10.76 -16.89
C VAL A 92 3.84 -11.05 -18.26
N SER A 93 4.67 -11.18 -19.29
CA SER A 93 4.24 -11.71 -20.58
C SER A 93 4.44 -13.23 -20.62
N ASN A 94 3.36 -13.97 -20.88
CA ASN A 94 3.34 -15.44 -20.87
C ASN A 94 4.24 -16.11 -21.92
N ILE A 95 4.78 -15.34 -22.87
CA ILE A 95 5.44 -15.91 -24.05
C ILE A 95 6.92 -16.21 -23.78
N ASN A 96 7.60 -15.57 -22.81
CA ASN A 96 9.04 -15.78 -22.57
C ASN A 96 9.57 -15.36 -21.17
N THR A 97 8.74 -15.34 -20.11
CA THR A 97 9.14 -14.86 -18.76
C THR A 97 9.89 -13.51 -18.78
N ILE A 98 9.48 -12.60 -19.66
CA ILE A 98 10.05 -11.25 -19.69
C ILE A 98 9.28 -10.43 -18.68
N THR A 99 9.93 -10.11 -17.56
CA THR A 99 9.40 -9.17 -16.57
C THR A 99 9.62 -7.76 -17.07
N ASN A 100 8.57 -7.13 -17.58
CA ASN A 100 8.61 -5.73 -17.96
C ASN A 100 8.18 -4.88 -16.78
N THR A 101 9.06 -3.98 -16.33
CA THR A 101 8.79 -3.07 -15.23
C THR A 101 8.38 -1.71 -15.78
N VAL A 102 7.25 -1.18 -15.30
CA VAL A 102 6.73 0.14 -15.67
C VAL A 102 6.70 1.03 -14.43
N ARG A 103 7.21 2.25 -14.55
CA ARG A 103 7.17 3.25 -13.47
C ARG A 103 6.17 4.37 -13.76
N PHE A 104 5.42 4.73 -12.73
CA PHE A 104 4.43 5.81 -12.75
C PHE A 104 4.85 6.91 -11.78
N ASN A 105 4.56 8.17 -12.16
CA ASN A 105 4.76 9.37 -11.33
C ASN A 105 6.19 9.53 -10.78
N GLN A 106 7.20 9.26 -11.62
CA GLN A 106 8.61 9.36 -11.24
C GLN A 106 8.93 10.68 -10.53
N ILE A 107 9.52 10.57 -9.34
CA ILE A 107 9.93 11.72 -8.54
C ILE A 107 11.40 11.96 -8.85
N ASN A 108 11.69 12.96 -9.70
CA ASN A 108 13.06 13.37 -9.96
C ASN A 108 13.67 13.97 -8.66
N PRO A 109 14.91 13.57 -8.30
CA PRO A 109 15.61 14.11 -7.14
C PRO A 109 15.91 15.61 -7.28
#